data_AF-A0A9X1LSD0-F1
#
_entry.id   AF-A0A9X1LSD0-F1
#
_cell.length_a   1.000
_cell.length_b   1.000
_cell.length_c   1.000
_cell.angle_alpha   90.00
_cell.angle_beta   90.00
_cell.angle_gamma   90.00
#
_symmetry.space_group_name_H-M   'P 1'
#
loop_
_entity.id
_entity.type
_entity.pdbx_description
1 polymer ?
#
loop_
_entity_poly.entity_id
_entity_poly.type
_entity_poly.pdbx_seq_one_letter_code
_entity_poly.pdbx_strand_id
1 'polypeptide(L)' 'MATDVTLYIGLAPYNAKFRFSDPVVWEGVRSQIIGAMNAGKGTIEIDHKGNKIVYVYSPFLPVNWVESGD' A
#
# COMPACT_ATOMS: atom_id res chain seq x y z
N MET A 1 -11.99 2.36 12.07
CA MET A 1 -11.01 2.33 10.96
C MET A 1 -9.67 1.96 11.57
N ALA A 2 -8.92 1.08 10.92
CA ALA A 2 -7.62 0.65 11.44
C ALA A 2 -6.67 1.85 11.59
N THR A 3 -6.09 2.01 12.76
CA THR A 3 -5.18 3.12 13.10
C THR A 3 -3.71 2.72 13.03
N ASP A 4 -3.41 1.43 12.85
CA ASP A 4 -2.05 0.93 12.64
C ASP A 4 -2.03 -0.10 11.53
N VAL A 5 -1.56 0.29 10.35
CA VAL A 5 -1.51 -0.59 9.18
C VAL A 5 -0.09 -0.73 8.68
N THR A 6 0.32 -1.98 8.46
CA THR A 6 1.59 -2.29 7.80
C THR A 6 1.32 -2.82 6.40
N LEU A 7 1.75 -2.08 5.38
CA LEU A 7 1.69 -2.46 3.97
C LEU A 7 3.03 -3.06 3.53
N TYR A 8 2.95 -4.15 2.80
CA TYR A 8 4.06 -4.84 2.15
C TYR A 8 3.83 -4.85 0.64
N ILE A 9 4.81 -4.36 -0.13
CA ILE A 9 4.79 -4.41 -1.60
C ILE A 9 6.02 -5.18 -2.09
N GLY A 10 5.80 -6.19 -2.91
CA GLY A 10 6.84 -7.04 -3.49
C GLY A 10 7.03 -8.39 -2.79
N LEU A 11 8.05 -9.13 -3.22
CA LEU A 11 8.41 -10.44 -2.71
C LEU A 11 9.55 -10.36 -1.69
N ALA A 12 9.52 -11.24 -0.69
CA ALA A 12 10.65 -11.41 0.22
C ALA A 12 11.90 -11.87 -0.55
N PRO A 13 13.12 -11.45 -0.14
CA PRO A 13 13.43 -10.58 1.01
C PRO A 13 13.36 -9.07 0.70
N TYR A 14 12.99 -8.69 -0.52
CA TYR A 14 13.04 -7.30 -1.01
C TYR A 14 11.70 -6.57 -0.96
N ASN A 15 10.80 -6.97 -0.05
CA ASN A 15 9.50 -6.32 0.09
C ASN A 15 9.67 -4.93 0.74
N ALA A 16 9.10 -3.91 0.10
CA ALA A 16 8.99 -2.60 0.71
C ALA A 16 7.96 -2.64 1.83
N LYS A 17 8.31 -2.07 2.99
CA LYS A 17 7.45 -2.01 4.17
C LYS A 17 7.08 -0.56 4.48
N PHE A 18 5.78 -0.29 4.57
CA PHE A 18 5.23 1.00 4.95
C PHE A 18 4.34 0.85 6.18
N ARG A 19 4.44 1.80 7.11
CA ARG A 19 3.56 1.87 8.28
C ARG A 19 2.70 3.13 8.18
N PHE A 20 1.40 2.95 8.33
CA PHE A 20 0.42 4.02 8.34
C PHE A 20 -0.20 4.09 9.73
N SER A 21 -0.09 5.26 10.36
CA SER A 21 -0.73 5.57 11.65
C SER A 21 -1.91 6.54 11.50
N ASP A 22 -2.11 7.08 10.30
CA ASP A 22 -3.21 7.97 9.95
C ASP A 22 -4.22 7.20 9.08
N PRO A 23 -5.47 7.01 9.56
CA PRO A 23 -6.48 6.26 8.83
C PRO A 23 -6.88 6.92 7.51
N VAL A 24 -6.82 8.25 7.39
CA VAL A 24 -7.18 8.95 6.14
C VAL A 24 -6.11 8.71 5.07
N VAL A 25 -4.84 8.77 5.47
CA VAL A 25 -3.73 8.46 4.58
C VAL A 25 -3.79 7.00 4.13
N TRP A 26 -4.07 6.08 5.07
CA TRP A 26 -4.22 4.66 4.73
C TRP A 26 -5.36 4.43 3.74
N GLU A 27 -6.56 4.99 3.97
CA GLU A 27 -7.69 4.81 3.05
C GLU A 27 -7.39 5.34 1.63
N GLY A 28 -6.63 6.44 1.52
CA GLY A 28 -6.16 6.95 0.23
C GLY A 28 -5.27 5.96 -0.53
N VAL A 29 -4.33 5.31 0.17
CA VAL A 29 -3.46 4.28 -0.41
C VAL A 29 -4.24 2.99 -0.71
N ARG A 30 -5.10 2.56 0.21
CA ARG A 30 -5.95 1.36 0.08
C ARG A 30 -6.88 1.46 -1.13
N SER A 31 -7.49 2.62 -1.35
CA SER A 31 -8.35 2.87 -2.52
C SER A 31 -7.59 2.73 -3.84
N GLN A 32 -6.37 3.27 -3.92
CA GLN A 32 -5.50 3.10 -5.10
C GLN A 32 -5.17 1.63 -5.35
N ILE A 33 -4.84 0.87 -4.30
CA ILE A 33 -4.53 -0.57 -4.40
C ILE A 33 -5.73 -1.33 -4.96
N ILE A 34 -6.91 -1.17 -4.34
CA ILE A 34 -8.13 -1.87 -4.78
C ILE A 34 -8.51 -1.46 -6.21
N GLY A 35 -8.40 -0.18 -6.55
CA GLY A 35 -8.64 0.32 -7.90
C GLY A 35 -7.71 -0.33 -8.93
N ALA A 36 -6.41 -0.41 -8.63
CA ALA A 36 -5.42 -1.03 -9.50
C ALA A 36 -5.62 -2.55 -9.63
N MET A 37 -6.00 -3.22 -8.54
CA MET A 37 -6.36 -4.65 -8.54
C MET A 37 -7.55 -4.92 -9.47
N ASN A 38 -8.63 -4.15 -9.34
CA ASN A 38 -9.83 -4.30 -10.15
C ASN A 38 -9.58 -4.01 -11.64
N ALA A 39 -8.69 -3.07 -11.95
CA ALA A 39 -8.31 -2.74 -13.32
C ALA A 39 -7.25 -3.72 -13.91
N GLY A 40 -6.65 -4.58 -13.09
CA GLY A 40 -5.54 -5.46 -13.48
C GLY A 40 -4.21 -4.74 -13.73
N LYS A 41 -4.18 -3.41 -13.54
CA LYS A 41 -3.01 -2.54 -13.69
C LYS A 41 -3.27 -1.23 -12.95
N GLY A 42 -2.22 -0.54 -12.55
CA GLY A 42 -2.34 0.81 -12.00
C GLY A 42 -1.07 1.25 -11.31
N THR A 43 -1.14 2.39 -10.64
CA THR A 43 -0.06 2.90 -9.80
C THR A 43 -0.54 3.05 -8.37
N ILE A 44 0.36 2.79 -7.43
CA ILE A 44 0.16 3.02 -6.01
C ILE A 44 1.18 4.07 -5.60
N GLU A 45 0.69 5.25 -5.24
CA GLU A 45 1.50 6.36 -4.77
C GLU A 45 1.49 6.40 -3.24
N ILE A 46 2.68 6.49 -2.65
CA ILE A 46 2.89 6.53 -1.21
C ILE A 46 3.81 7.70 -0.88
N ASP A 47 3.33 8.62 -0.05
CA ASP A 47 4.16 9.67 0.51
C ASP A 47 5.04 9.10 1.64
N HIS A 48 6.35 9.21 1.50
CA HIS A 48 7.34 8.66 2.42
C HIS A 48 8.51 9.62 2.62
N LYS A 49 8.69 10.11 3.85
CA LYS A 49 9.82 10.98 4.26
C LYS A 49 10.02 12.19 3.33
N GLY A 50 8.93 12.85 2.95
CA GLY A 50 8.95 14.02 2.06
C GLY A 50 9.14 13.70 0.57
N ASN A 51 9.24 12.43 0.20
CA ASN A 51 9.25 11.97 -1.18
C ASN A 51 7.94 11.25 -1.53
N LYS A 52 7.63 11.19 -2.81
CA LYS A 52 6.57 10.34 -3.34
C LYS A 52 7.18 9.09 -3.97
N ILE A 53 6.84 7.91 -3.44
CA ILE A 53 7.24 6.62 -3.99
C ILE A 53 6.08 6.08 -4.81
N VAL A 54 6.36 5.65 -6.05
CA VAL A 54 5.35 5.13 -6.96
C VAL A 54 5.65 3.67 -7.28
N TYR A 55 4.69 2.79 -7.04
CA TYR A 55 4.74 1.39 -7.44
C TYR A 55 3.80 1.17 -8.62
N VAL A 56 4.25 0.42 -9.63
CA VAL A 56 3.38 -0.04 -10.71
C VAL A 56 2.76 -1.37 -10.29
N TYR A 57 1.46 -1.35 -10.03
CA TYR A 57 0.71 -2.57 -9.78
C TYR A 57 0.63 -3.40 -11.05
N SER A 58 0.97 -4.69 -10.90
CA SER A 58 0.72 -5.73 -11.89
C SER A 58 0.30 -7.00 -11.14
N PRO A 59 -0.35 -7.97 -11.81
CA PRO A 59 -0.72 -9.25 -11.18
C PRO A 59 0.47 -10.01 -10.57
N PHE A 60 1.69 -9.68 -10.96
CA PHE A 60 2.92 -10.32 -10.48
C PHE A 60 3.62 -9.54 -9.36
N LEU A 61 3.11 -8.37 -8.97
CA LEU A 61 3.60 -7.60 -7.83
C LEU A 61 2.70 -7.88 -6.62
N PRO A 62 3.12 -8.70 -5.65
CA PRO A 62 2.31 -8.96 -4.47
C PRO A 62 2.15 -7.69 -3.66
N VAL A 63 0.92 -7.39 -3.26
CA VAL A 63 0.57 -6.31 -2.34
C VAL A 63 -0.23 -6.93 -1.21
N ASN A 64 0.28 -6.82 0.01
CA ASN A 64 -0.35 -7.39 1.20
C ASN A 64 -0.29 -6.37 2.33
N TRP A 65 -1.29 -6.32 3.21
CA TRP A 65 -1.23 -5.47 4.39
C TRP A 65 -1.81 -6.16 5.61
N VAL A 66 -1.37 -5.71 6.78
CA VAL A 66 -1.84 -6.15 8.10
C VAL A 66 -2.40 -4.93 8.80
N GLU A 67 -3.68 -4.99 9.14
CA GLU A 67 -4.37 -3.97 9.93
C GLU A 67 -4.36 -4.39 11.40
N SER A 68 -4.07 -3.46 12.29
CA SER A 68 -4.14 -3.64 13.74
C SER A 68 -4.91 -2.46 14.33
N GLY A 69 -5.94 -2.80 15.08
CA GLY A 69 -6.93 -1.88 15.63
C GLY A 69 -8.23 -2.64 15.86
N ASP A 70 -8.82 -2.47 17.04
CA ASP A 70 -10.04 -3.16 17.49
C ASP A 70 -11.23 -2.98 16.52
#